data_AF-A0A496CKC5-F1
#
_entry.id   AF-A0A496CKC5-F1
#
_cell.length_a   1.000
_cell.length_b   1.000
_cell.length_c   1.000
_cell.angle_alpha   90.00
_cell.angle_beta   90.00
_cell.angle_gamma   90.00
#
_symmetry.space_group_name_H-M   'P 1'
#
loop_
_entity.id
_entity.type
_entity.pdbx_description
1 polymer ?
#
loop_
_entity_poly.entity_id
_entity_poly.type
_entity_poly.pdbx_seq_one_letter_code
_entity_poly.pdbx_strand_id
1 'polypeptide(L)'
;MAKNKSKQNQFQLLSPEKYIRLKARNLPIEVCYVSDDWKDERGAVAEVIVVRRHAGGNYTFGVYVVDTLCLGVKHSVYRFNVPPDEYDDFVERTATDCGIKISYNEAHNFIYGAIAFAEEFGIKPDKSFALTQYILEEDTEEIPLIEYKYGRGGRPHLVAETSLEASKYIPILEESTGGDFGLEILEDRDVFDDDEFDDDEFDDEYDEEDNKTM
;
A
#
# COMPACT_ATOMS: atom_id res chain seq x y z
N MET A 1 -61.01 -11.39 -21.70
CA MET A 1 -60.35 -10.12 -21.32
C MET A 1 -58.96 -10.44 -20.78
N ALA A 2 -57.91 -10.20 -21.56
CA ALA A 2 -56.52 -10.41 -21.14
C ALA A 2 -56.03 -9.15 -20.40
N LYS A 3 -55.64 -9.29 -19.12
CA LYS A 3 -55.00 -8.20 -18.37
C LYS A 3 -53.52 -8.17 -18.74
N ASN A 4 -53.15 -7.21 -19.58
CA ASN A 4 -51.77 -6.89 -19.89
C ASN A 4 -51.14 -6.22 -18.66
N LYS A 5 -50.28 -6.93 -17.92
CA LYS A 5 -49.45 -6.32 -16.87
C LYS A 5 -48.28 -5.61 -17.56
N SER A 6 -48.29 -4.28 -17.50
CA SER A 6 -47.14 -3.46 -17.90
C SER A 6 -45.92 -3.88 -17.08
N LYS A 7 -44.90 -4.44 -17.74
CA LYS A 7 -43.55 -4.52 -17.16
C LYS A 7 -43.05 -3.09 -17.03
N GLN A 8 -43.21 -2.50 -15.84
CA GLN A 8 -42.43 -1.35 -15.45
C GLN A 8 -40.97 -1.80 -15.47
N ASN A 9 -40.18 -1.26 -16.39
CA ASN A 9 -38.73 -1.35 -16.35
C ASN A 9 -38.26 -0.71 -15.05
N GLN A 10 -38.13 -1.50 -13.99
CA GLN A 10 -37.27 -1.16 -12.88
C GLN A 10 -35.87 -1.09 -13.46
N PHE A 11 -35.34 0.12 -13.64
CA PHE A 11 -33.91 0.30 -13.85
C PHE A 11 -33.21 -0.39 -12.68
N GLN A 12 -32.65 -1.58 -12.92
CA GLN A 12 -31.87 -2.28 -11.92
C GLN A 12 -30.70 -1.38 -11.54
N LEU A 13 -30.69 -0.87 -10.32
CA LEU A 13 -29.49 -0.26 -9.75
C LEU A 13 -28.37 -1.30 -9.85
N LEU A 14 -27.25 -0.92 -10.47
CA LEU A 14 -26.06 -1.77 -10.51
C LEU A 14 -25.55 -1.93 -9.07
N SER A 15 -25.02 -3.12 -8.72
CA SER A 15 -24.24 -3.25 -7.50
C SER A 15 -23.00 -2.36 -7.59
N PRO A 16 -22.39 -1.95 -6.46
CA PRO A 16 -21.16 -1.16 -6.47
C PRO A 16 -20.06 -1.77 -7.34
N GLU A 17 -19.81 -3.08 -7.24
CA GLU A 17 -18.75 -3.75 -8.00
C GLU A 17 -19.07 -3.77 -9.50
N LYS A 18 -20.34 -3.99 -9.85
CA LYS A 18 -20.77 -3.96 -11.25
C LYS A 18 -20.70 -2.56 -11.82
N TYR A 19 -21.02 -1.53 -11.03
CA TYR A 19 -20.83 -0.15 -11.42
C TYR A 19 -19.36 0.14 -11.65
N ILE A 20 -18.48 -0.21 -10.71
CA ILE A 20 -17.04 0.06 -10.80
C ILE A 20 -16.47 -0.55 -12.09
N ARG A 21 -16.73 -1.84 -12.35
CA ARG A 21 -16.24 -2.51 -13.57
C ARG A 21 -16.70 -1.88 -14.88
N LEU A 22 -17.93 -1.35 -14.92
CA LEU A 22 -18.56 -0.91 -16.16
C LEU A 22 -18.54 0.61 -16.37
N LYS A 23 -18.39 1.39 -15.29
CA LYS A 23 -18.70 2.82 -15.28
C LYS A 23 -17.69 3.70 -14.55
N ALA A 24 -16.84 3.19 -13.66
CA ALA A 24 -15.96 4.07 -12.87
C ALA A 24 -15.02 4.92 -13.74
N ARG A 25 -14.43 4.38 -14.81
CA ARG A 25 -13.58 5.14 -15.75
C ARG A 25 -14.29 6.30 -16.46
N ASN A 26 -15.62 6.28 -16.56
CA ASN A 26 -16.37 7.38 -17.16
C ASN A 26 -16.57 8.57 -16.20
N LEU A 27 -16.24 8.40 -14.91
CA LEU A 27 -16.31 9.48 -13.94
C LEU A 27 -15.03 10.32 -14.02
N PRO A 28 -15.09 11.66 -13.98
CA PRO A 28 -13.90 12.49 -13.92
C PRO A 28 -13.09 12.20 -12.65
N ILE A 29 -11.76 12.24 -12.79
CA ILE A 29 -10.85 12.31 -11.64
C ILE A 29 -11.04 13.66 -10.94
N GLU A 30 -11.28 13.64 -9.63
CA GLU A 30 -11.39 14.84 -8.81
C GLU A 30 -10.02 15.22 -8.20
N VAL A 31 -9.38 14.26 -7.53
CA VAL A 31 -8.11 14.48 -6.81
C VAL A 31 -7.41 13.15 -6.57
N CYS A 32 -6.08 13.21 -6.40
CA CYS A 32 -5.27 12.09 -5.95
C CYS A 32 -4.38 12.52 -4.77
N TYR A 33 -4.08 11.58 -3.89
CA TYR A 33 -3.22 11.75 -2.73
C TYR A 33 -2.19 10.62 -2.65
N VAL A 34 -1.06 10.89 -2.02
CA VAL A 34 -0.06 9.90 -1.66
C VAL A 34 0.52 10.21 -0.28
N SER A 35 0.73 9.19 0.56
CA SER A 35 1.51 9.35 1.79
C SER A 35 2.94 9.79 1.49
N ASP A 36 3.60 10.42 2.45
CA ASP A 36 4.98 10.90 2.31
C ASP A 36 6.01 9.92 2.88
N ASP A 37 5.56 8.94 3.65
CA ASP A 37 6.37 7.91 4.30
C ASP A 37 7.32 7.19 3.33
N TRP A 38 6.89 6.99 2.07
CA TRP A 38 7.69 6.26 1.06
C TRP A 38 9.00 6.95 0.65
N LYS A 39 9.22 8.20 1.05
CA LYS A 39 10.41 8.97 0.68
C LYS A 39 11.60 8.70 1.61
N ASP A 40 11.38 8.10 2.78
CA ASP A 40 12.46 7.66 3.65
C ASP A 40 13.09 6.36 3.11
N GLU A 41 14.39 6.15 3.30
CA GLU A 41 15.09 4.92 2.89
C GLU A 41 14.52 3.66 3.58
N ARG A 42 13.77 3.87 4.67
CA ARG A 42 12.98 2.87 5.41
C ARG A 42 11.55 2.70 4.86
N GLY A 43 10.98 3.75 4.28
CA GLY A 43 9.61 3.76 3.79
C GLY A 43 9.54 3.26 2.35
N ALA A 44 9.16 2.01 2.18
CA ALA A 44 8.99 1.37 0.88
C ALA A 44 7.57 1.46 0.33
N VAL A 45 6.62 1.75 1.22
CA VAL A 45 5.19 1.56 1.01
C VAL A 45 4.50 2.90 1.11
N ALA A 46 3.73 3.24 0.08
CA ALA A 46 2.87 4.41 0.09
C ALA A 46 1.40 4.01 0.04
N GLU A 47 0.53 4.79 0.66
CA GLU A 47 -0.89 4.75 0.39
C GLU A 47 -1.21 5.79 -0.69
N VAL A 48 -1.78 5.35 -1.81
CA VAL A 48 -2.24 6.22 -2.90
C VAL A 48 -3.75 6.20 -2.94
N ILE A 49 -4.37 7.38 -3.03
CA ILE A 49 -5.83 7.53 -3.15
C ILE A 49 -6.15 8.16 -4.49
N VAL A 50 -7.08 7.55 -5.23
CA VAL A 50 -7.60 8.10 -6.49
C VAL A 50 -9.09 8.32 -6.37
N VAL A 51 -9.53 9.58 -6.43
CA VAL A 51 -10.92 9.98 -6.24
C VAL A 51 -11.57 10.34 -7.56
N ARG A 52 -12.77 9.78 -7.80
CA ARG A 52 -13.64 10.13 -8.91
C ARG A 52 -14.95 10.73 -8.44
N ARG A 53 -15.46 11.71 -9.18
CA ARG A 53 -16.69 12.42 -8.84
C ARG A 53 -17.88 11.97 -9.69
N HIS A 54 -18.98 11.64 -9.04
CA HIS A 54 -20.26 11.36 -9.70
C HIS A 54 -20.94 12.66 -10.12
N ALA A 55 -21.79 12.60 -11.15
CA ALA A 55 -22.59 13.75 -11.59
C ALA A 55 -23.50 14.33 -10.47
N GLY A 56 -23.89 13.49 -9.50
CA GLY A 56 -24.67 13.90 -8.33
C GLY A 56 -23.86 14.56 -7.21
N GLY A 57 -22.54 14.71 -7.37
CA GLY A 57 -21.66 15.33 -6.37
C GLY A 57 -21.02 14.36 -5.38
N ASN A 58 -21.50 13.11 -5.30
CA ASN A 58 -20.89 12.05 -4.49
C ASN A 58 -19.55 11.57 -5.08
N TYR A 59 -18.79 10.79 -4.31
CA TYR A 59 -17.47 10.32 -4.66
C TYR A 59 -17.36 8.78 -4.70
N THR A 60 -16.53 8.27 -5.59
CA THR A 60 -16.03 6.89 -5.54
C THR A 60 -14.51 6.97 -5.59
N PHE A 61 -13.83 6.28 -4.68
CA PHE A 61 -12.38 6.31 -4.64
C PHE A 61 -11.79 4.94 -4.34
N GLY A 62 -10.59 4.73 -4.89
CA GLY A 62 -9.73 3.59 -4.61
C GLY A 62 -8.60 4.03 -3.70
N VAL A 63 -8.23 3.17 -2.77
CA VAL A 63 -7.06 3.30 -1.90
C VAL A 63 -6.14 2.14 -2.23
N TYR A 64 -4.86 2.41 -2.47
CA TYR A 64 -3.87 1.44 -2.94
C TYR A 64 -2.65 1.50 -2.04
N VAL A 65 -2.29 0.36 -1.43
CA VAL A 65 -1.05 0.20 -0.67
C VAL A 65 0.01 -0.29 -1.65
N VAL A 66 0.90 0.62 -2.04
CA VAL A 66 1.89 0.45 -3.09
C VAL A 66 3.27 0.26 -2.47
N ASP A 67 3.82 -0.93 -2.60
CA ASP A 67 5.19 -1.30 -2.27
C ASP A 67 6.09 -1.07 -3.49
N THR A 68 7.00 -0.11 -3.36
CA THR A 68 7.94 0.28 -4.40
C THR A 68 9.24 -0.52 -4.38
N LEU A 69 9.47 -1.36 -3.36
CA LEU A 69 10.71 -2.12 -3.20
C LEU A 69 10.65 -3.52 -3.81
N CYS A 70 9.47 -4.16 -3.83
CA CYS A 70 9.35 -5.52 -4.33
C CYS A 70 7.94 -5.92 -4.78
N LEU A 71 6.92 -5.62 -3.98
CA LEU A 71 5.64 -6.33 -4.07
C LEU A 71 4.59 -5.65 -4.96
N GLY A 72 4.83 -4.41 -5.42
CA GLY A 72 3.85 -3.66 -6.19
C GLY A 72 2.63 -3.33 -5.33
N VAL A 73 1.41 -3.52 -5.84
CA VAL A 73 0.20 -3.30 -5.02
C VAL A 73 -0.05 -4.49 -4.08
N LYS A 74 0.19 -4.29 -2.78
CA LYS A 74 -0.02 -5.31 -1.73
C LYS A 74 -1.48 -5.41 -1.29
N HIS A 75 -2.21 -4.30 -1.37
CA HIS A 75 -3.60 -4.25 -0.99
C HIS A 75 -4.31 -3.07 -1.65
N SER A 76 -5.62 -3.20 -1.83
CA SER A 76 -6.45 -2.10 -2.27
C SER A 76 -7.88 -2.23 -1.76
N VAL A 77 -8.51 -1.09 -1.49
CA VAL A 77 -9.93 -1.01 -1.11
C VAL A 77 -10.62 0.08 -1.92
N TYR A 78 -11.96 0.06 -1.89
CA TYR A 78 -12.75 1.13 -2.50
C TYR A 78 -13.86 1.60 -1.55
N ARG A 79 -14.26 2.85 -1.75
CA ARG A 79 -15.53 3.39 -1.26
C ARG A 79 -16.37 3.85 -2.43
N PHE A 80 -17.67 3.63 -2.33
CA PHE A 80 -18.60 3.83 -3.44
C PHE A 80 -19.73 4.78 -3.06
N ASN A 81 -19.96 5.79 -3.91
CA ASN A 81 -21.07 6.74 -3.81
C ASN A 81 -21.13 7.45 -2.44
N VAL A 82 -19.97 7.85 -1.93
CA VAL A 82 -19.76 8.54 -0.66
C VAL A 82 -20.29 9.97 -0.76
N PRO A 83 -21.20 10.40 0.13
CA PRO A 83 -21.65 11.79 0.22
C PRO A 83 -20.51 12.77 0.54
N PRO A 84 -20.62 14.06 0.17
CA PRO A 84 -19.57 15.05 0.43
C PRO A 84 -19.16 15.18 1.90
N ASP A 85 -20.11 15.13 2.83
CA ASP A 85 -19.85 15.21 4.27
C ASP A 85 -19.00 14.02 4.78
N GLU A 86 -19.32 12.79 4.38
CA GLU A 86 -18.51 11.61 4.72
C GLU A 86 -17.15 11.63 4.00
N TYR A 87 -17.08 12.18 2.79
CA TYR A 87 -15.84 12.32 2.05
C TYR A 87 -14.90 13.33 2.69
N ASP A 88 -15.41 14.48 3.12
CA ASP A 88 -14.61 15.51 3.77
C ASP A 88 -14.01 14.96 5.08
N ASP A 89 -14.81 14.25 5.89
CA ASP A 89 -14.33 13.54 7.08
C ASP A 89 -13.25 12.48 6.74
N PHE A 90 -13.43 11.73 5.66
CA PHE A 90 -12.45 10.73 5.22
C PHE A 90 -11.15 11.38 4.75
N VAL A 91 -11.23 12.44 3.93
CA VAL A 91 -10.04 13.16 3.45
C VAL A 91 -9.35 13.88 4.58
N GLU A 92 -10.06 14.51 5.52
CA GLU A 92 -9.40 15.13 6.67
C GLU A 92 -8.60 14.11 7.49
N ARG A 93 -9.13 12.90 7.67
CA ARG A 93 -8.44 11.84 8.43
C ARG A 93 -7.33 11.20 7.61
N THR A 94 -7.63 10.75 6.40
CA THR A 94 -6.70 10.01 5.55
C THR A 94 -5.71 10.92 4.86
N ALA A 95 -6.02 12.16 4.49
CA ALA A 95 -5.03 13.14 4.01
C ALA A 95 -4.21 13.77 5.15
N THR A 96 -4.56 13.56 6.43
CA THR A 96 -3.58 13.80 7.50
C THR A 96 -2.48 12.74 7.45
N ASP A 97 -2.82 11.50 7.07
CA ASP A 97 -1.87 10.37 6.95
C ASP A 97 -1.24 10.24 5.52
N CYS A 98 -1.93 10.71 4.48
CA CYS A 98 -1.59 10.61 3.05
C CYS A 98 -1.29 11.98 2.41
N GLY A 99 -0.71 12.90 3.17
CA GLY A 99 -0.91 14.36 3.02
C GLY A 99 -0.38 15.09 1.80
N ILE A 100 0.03 14.41 0.74
CA ILE A 100 0.50 15.06 -0.48
C ILE A 100 -0.51 14.86 -1.60
N LYS A 101 -1.17 15.95 -2.00
CA LYS A 101 -1.95 16.00 -3.23
C LYS A 101 -1.02 15.90 -4.44
N ILE A 102 -1.31 14.96 -5.33
CA ILE A 102 -0.55 14.72 -6.57
C ILE A 102 -1.47 14.76 -7.78
N SER A 103 -0.88 14.90 -8.97
CA SER A 103 -1.61 14.74 -10.22
C SER A 103 -2.05 13.29 -10.44
N TYR A 104 -3.06 13.11 -11.28
CA TYR A 104 -3.49 11.76 -11.67
C TYR A 104 -2.39 10.98 -12.38
N ASN A 105 -1.59 11.64 -13.23
CA ASN A 105 -0.48 10.99 -13.93
C ASN A 105 0.57 10.48 -12.93
N GLU A 106 0.89 11.26 -11.89
CA GLU A 106 1.80 10.81 -10.83
C GLU A 106 1.24 9.59 -10.11
N ALA A 107 -0.03 9.61 -9.70
CA ALA A 107 -0.67 8.49 -9.01
C ALA A 107 -0.73 7.21 -9.86
N HIS A 108 -1.12 7.37 -11.13
CA HIS A 108 -1.23 6.27 -12.09
C HIS A 108 0.13 5.62 -12.36
N ASN A 109 1.16 6.42 -12.69
CA ASN A 109 2.51 5.91 -12.90
C ASN A 109 3.11 5.30 -11.62
N PHE A 110 2.84 5.88 -10.45
CA PHE A 110 3.36 5.33 -9.19
C PHE A 110 2.80 3.93 -8.92
N ILE A 111 1.49 3.75 -9.10
CA ILE A 111 0.80 2.46 -8.93
C ILE A 111 1.24 1.45 -10.01
N TYR A 112 1.12 1.81 -11.29
CA TYR A 112 1.40 0.87 -12.38
C TYR A 112 2.88 0.57 -12.56
N GLY A 113 3.77 1.53 -12.30
CA GLY A 113 5.22 1.29 -12.32
C GLY A 113 5.66 0.33 -11.20
N ALA A 114 5.06 0.41 -10.01
CA ALA A 114 5.32 -0.54 -8.93
C ALA A 114 4.81 -1.95 -9.27
N ILE A 115 3.64 -2.04 -9.91
CA ILE A 115 3.09 -3.30 -10.43
C ILE A 115 4.02 -3.88 -11.49
N ALA A 116 4.42 -3.08 -12.48
CA ALA A 116 5.30 -3.52 -13.56
C ALA A 116 6.64 -4.05 -13.02
N PHE A 117 7.24 -3.34 -12.07
CA PHE A 117 8.47 -3.78 -11.40
C PHE A 117 8.28 -5.12 -10.68
N ALA A 118 7.20 -5.31 -9.93
CA ALA A 118 6.92 -6.58 -9.25
C ALA A 118 6.68 -7.73 -10.26
N GLU A 119 6.02 -7.44 -11.37
CA GLU A 119 5.70 -8.40 -12.42
C GLU A 119 6.95 -8.91 -13.16
N GLU A 120 8.04 -8.12 -13.24
CA GLU A 120 9.34 -8.58 -13.76
C GLU A 120 9.89 -9.78 -12.98
N PHE A 121 9.56 -9.87 -11.68
CA PHE A 121 9.96 -10.98 -10.80
C PHE A 121 8.86 -12.03 -10.65
N GLY A 122 7.77 -11.95 -11.41
CA GLY A 122 6.65 -12.90 -11.35
C GLY A 122 5.68 -12.67 -10.18
N ILE A 123 5.74 -11.50 -9.52
CA ILE A 123 4.83 -11.13 -8.44
C ILE A 123 3.68 -10.32 -9.03
N LYS A 124 2.45 -10.79 -8.80
CA LYS A 124 1.22 -10.13 -9.26
C LYS A 124 0.66 -9.23 -8.16
N PRO A 125 -0.05 -8.14 -8.51
CA PRO A 125 -0.76 -7.34 -7.52
C PRO A 125 -1.80 -8.18 -6.77
N ASP A 126 -2.11 -7.77 -5.53
CA ASP A 126 -3.10 -8.47 -4.71
C ASP A 126 -4.45 -8.58 -5.42
N LYS A 127 -5.18 -9.67 -5.13
CA LYS A 127 -6.50 -9.95 -5.73
C LYS A 127 -7.51 -8.82 -5.52
N SER A 128 -7.36 -7.99 -4.48
CA SER A 128 -8.23 -6.83 -4.27
C SER A 128 -8.12 -5.83 -5.44
N PHE A 129 -6.96 -5.75 -6.08
CA PHE A 129 -6.70 -4.87 -7.22
C PHE A 129 -7.57 -5.22 -8.43
N ALA A 130 -8.01 -6.48 -8.55
CA ALA A 130 -8.81 -6.97 -9.67
C ALA A 130 -10.09 -6.13 -9.90
N LEU A 131 -10.68 -5.57 -8.85
CA LEU A 131 -11.83 -4.66 -8.95
C LEU A 131 -11.40 -3.18 -8.92
N THR A 132 -10.46 -2.80 -8.04
CA THR A 132 -10.11 -1.38 -7.87
C THR A 132 -9.33 -0.80 -9.05
N GLN A 133 -8.71 -1.63 -9.89
CA GLN A 133 -8.07 -1.20 -11.15
C GLN A 133 -9.05 -0.47 -12.11
N TYR A 134 -10.36 -0.72 -12.01
CA TYR A 134 -11.35 -0.05 -12.85
C TYR A 134 -11.64 1.39 -12.39
N ILE A 135 -11.11 1.81 -11.24
CA ILE A 135 -11.07 3.20 -10.80
C ILE A 135 -9.87 3.92 -11.42
N LEU A 136 -8.87 3.19 -11.92
CA LEU A 136 -7.78 3.74 -12.71
C LEU A 136 -8.12 3.64 -14.19
N GLU A 137 -7.63 4.57 -15.00
CA GLU A 137 -7.52 4.38 -16.44
C GLU A 137 -6.59 3.21 -16.74
N GLU A 138 -6.81 2.59 -17.90
CA GLU A 138 -5.93 1.53 -18.37
C GLU A 138 -4.51 2.08 -18.58
N ASP A 139 -3.51 1.25 -18.29
CA ASP A 139 -2.11 1.62 -18.49
C ASP A 139 -1.79 1.57 -19.99
N THR A 140 -1.85 2.74 -20.63
CA THR A 140 -1.67 2.94 -22.06
C THR A 140 -0.87 4.20 -22.31
N GLU A 141 -0.40 4.39 -23.55
CA GLU A 141 0.37 5.58 -23.96
C GLU A 141 -0.42 6.90 -23.85
N GLU A 142 -1.72 6.88 -23.56
CA GLU A 142 -2.51 8.08 -23.28
C GLU A 142 -2.10 8.77 -21.96
N ILE A 143 -1.53 8.01 -21.01
CA ILE A 143 -1.00 8.57 -19.77
C ILE A 143 0.51 8.85 -19.97
N PRO A 144 0.96 10.11 -19.80
CA PRO A 144 2.38 10.43 -19.87
C PRO A 144 3.20 9.61 -18.87
N LEU A 145 4.25 8.96 -19.36
CA LEU A 145 5.16 8.17 -18.54
C LEU A 145 5.96 9.08 -17.59
N ILE A 146 5.98 8.72 -16.31
CA ILE A 146 6.78 9.32 -15.25
C ILE A 146 7.64 8.20 -14.65
N GLU A 147 8.95 8.31 -14.78
CA GLU A 147 9.88 7.32 -14.25
C GLU A 147 10.07 7.50 -12.74
N TYR A 148 9.77 6.45 -11.99
CA TYR A 148 10.13 6.30 -10.59
C TYR A 148 11.22 5.24 -10.44
N LYS A 149 11.94 5.30 -9.32
CA LYS A 149 12.90 4.27 -8.96
C LYS A 149 12.21 3.23 -8.09
N TYR A 150 12.36 1.98 -8.47
CA TYR A 150 11.82 0.83 -7.75
C TYR A 150 12.96 -0.08 -7.29
N GLY A 151 12.73 -0.79 -6.19
CA GLY A 151 13.76 -1.58 -5.52
C GLY A 151 14.88 -0.74 -4.92
N ARG A 152 15.86 -1.41 -4.31
CA ARG A 152 17.09 -0.77 -3.82
C ARG A 152 18.15 -0.90 -4.90
N GLY A 153 18.43 0.20 -5.61
CA GLY A 153 19.35 0.19 -6.75
C GLY A 153 18.85 -0.62 -7.94
N GLY A 154 17.53 -0.73 -8.13
CA GLY A 154 16.90 -1.55 -9.16
C GLY A 154 16.79 -3.04 -8.81
N ARG A 155 17.27 -3.45 -7.63
CA ARG A 155 17.16 -4.83 -7.13
C ARG A 155 15.94 -4.97 -6.21
N PRO A 156 15.14 -6.04 -6.33
CA PRO A 156 13.99 -6.25 -5.46
C PRO A 156 14.45 -6.42 -4.01
N HIS A 157 13.74 -5.76 -3.10
CA HIS A 157 14.04 -5.80 -1.67
C HIS A 157 12.74 -6.11 -0.91
N LEU A 158 12.60 -7.36 -0.48
CA LEU A 158 11.42 -7.83 0.22
C LEU A 158 11.47 -7.40 1.68
N VAL A 159 10.55 -6.54 2.09
CA VAL A 159 10.29 -6.21 3.49
C VAL A 159 8.98 -6.90 3.88
N ALA A 160 9.08 -7.91 4.74
CA ALA A 160 7.95 -8.69 5.22
C ALA A 160 7.71 -8.44 6.71
N GLU A 161 6.45 -8.43 7.14
CA GLU A 161 6.12 -8.33 8.57
C GLU A 161 6.52 -9.59 9.31
N THR A 162 6.32 -10.76 8.69
CA THR A 162 6.55 -12.07 9.29
C THR A 162 7.28 -13.03 8.35
N SER A 163 7.93 -14.03 8.91
CA SER A 163 8.54 -15.16 8.20
C SER A 163 7.52 -15.91 7.34
N LEU A 164 6.27 -15.99 7.81
CA LEU A 164 5.17 -16.61 7.07
C LEU A 164 4.82 -15.81 5.81
N GLU A 165 4.80 -14.48 5.90
CA GLU A 165 4.65 -13.64 4.71
C GLU A 165 5.84 -13.80 3.76
N ALA A 166 7.06 -13.70 4.27
CA ALA A 166 8.29 -13.82 3.48
C ALA A 166 8.33 -15.15 2.69
N SER A 167 7.94 -16.25 3.33
CA SER A 167 7.93 -17.59 2.72
C SER A 167 7.09 -17.71 1.44
N LYS A 168 6.11 -16.81 1.23
CA LYS A 168 5.30 -16.77 0.01
C LYS A 168 6.07 -16.25 -1.19
N TYR A 169 7.04 -15.36 -0.97
CA TYR A 169 7.73 -14.61 -2.01
C TYR A 169 9.18 -15.06 -2.21
N ILE A 170 9.84 -15.59 -1.18
CA ILE A 170 11.23 -16.08 -1.27
C ILE A 170 11.44 -17.04 -2.45
N PRO A 171 10.63 -18.09 -2.66
CA PRO A 171 10.86 -19.01 -3.78
C PRO A 171 10.72 -18.34 -5.16
N ILE A 172 9.81 -17.37 -5.27
CA ILE A 172 9.56 -16.60 -6.49
C ILE A 172 10.78 -15.72 -6.80
N LEU A 173 11.31 -15.05 -5.78
CA LEU A 173 12.48 -14.18 -5.90
C LEU A 173 13.76 -14.99 -6.13
N GLU A 174 13.94 -16.13 -5.47
CA GLU A 174 15.06 -17.04 -5.72
C GLU A 174 15.09 -17.51 -7.18
N GLU A 175 13.94 -17.93 -7.72
CA GLU A 175 13.82 -18.39 -9.10
C GLU A 175 14.05 -17.25 -10.11
N SER A 176 13.44 -16.08 -9.90
CA SER A 176 13.49 -14.96 -10.85
C SER A 176 14.81 -14.18 -10.83
N THR A 177 15.47 -14.07 -9.67
CA THR A 177 16.70 -13.28 -9.50
C THR A 177 17.97 -14.14 -9.40
N GLY A 178 17.84 -15.47 -9.31
CA GLY A 178 18.97 -16.35 -9.00
C GLY A 178 19.52 -16.13 -7.59
N GLY A 179 18.69 -15.66 -6.66
CA GLY A 179 19.07 -15.30 -5.28
C GLY A 179 19.54 -13.85 -5.10
N ASP A 180 19.56 -13.04 -6.15
CA ASP A 180 19.95 -11.63 -6.08
C ASP A 180 18.78 -10.72 -5.68
N PHE A 181 18.27 -10.87 -4.45
CA PHE A 181 17.28 -9.96 -3.83
C PHE A 181 17.67 -9.62 -2.38
N GLY A 182 17.15 -8.52 -1.83
CA GLY A 182 17.28 -8.21 -0.41
C GLY A 182 16.09 -8.75 0.38
N LEU A 183 16.30 -9.13 1.64
CA LEU A 183 15.27 -9.64 2.55
C LEU A 183 15.40 -8.94 3.91
N GLU A 184 14.27 -8.48 4.41
CA GLU A 184 14.12 -7.89 5.74
C GLU A 184 12.81 -8.43 6.35
N ILE A 185 12.89 -9.04 7.53
CA ILE A 185 11.72 -9.53 8.27
C ILE A 185 11.61 -8.67 9.54
N LEU A 186 10.47 -7.98 9.71
CA LEU A 186 10.30 -7.00 10.77
C LEU A 186 10.10 -7.63 12.15
N GLU A 187 9.41 -8.78 12.26
CA GLU A 187 9.24 -9.48 13.55
C GLU A 187 10.58 -9.88 14.21
N ASP A 188 11.64 -10.05 13.41
CA ASP A 188 12.97 -10.40 13.91
C ASP A 188 13.73 -9.20 14.49
N ARG A 189 13.26 -7.96 14.28
CA ARG A 189 13.88 -6.75 14.84
C ARG A 189 13.58 -6.55 16.33
N ASP A 190 12.43 -6.99 16.80
CA ASP A 190 12.00 -6.81 18.19
C ASP A 190 12.74 -7.74 19.18
N VAL A 191 13.64 -8.61 18.69
CA VAL A 191 14.37 -9.60 19.51
C VAL A 191 15.78 -9.10 19.91
N PHE A 192 16.30 -8.03 19.29
CA PHE A 192 17.71 -7.64 19.45
C PHE A 192 17.96 -6.29 20.15
N ASP A 193 16.92 -5.60 20.63
CA ASP A 193 17.05 -4.23 21.16
C ASP A 193 17.01 -4.13 22.71
N ASP A 194 17.22 -5.23 23.46
CA ASP A 194 17.12 -5.23 24.94
C ASP A 194 18.29 -5.90 25.69
N ASP A 195 19.44 -6.12 25.03
CA ASP A 195 20.68 -6.52 25.72
C ASP A 195 21.67 -5.34 25.77
N GLU A 196 21.27 -4.26 26.42
CA GLU A 196 22.20 -3.24 26.92
C GLU A 196 23.06 -3.91 28.01
N PHE A 197 24.32 -4.17 27.67
CA PHE A 197 25.36 -4.68 28.56
C PHE A 197 25.47 -3.78 29.80
N ASP A 198 24.96 -4.23 30.94
CA ASP A 198 25.36 -3.72 32.26
C ASP A 198 26.62 -4.51 32.69
N ASP A 199 27.76 -4.10 32.15
CA ASP A 199 29.09 -4.51 32.59
C ASP A 199 29.49 -3.61 33.79
N ASP A 200 28.72 -3.66 34.87
CA ASP A 200 29.05 -2.96 36.12
C ASP A 200 30.00 -3.83 36.97
N GLU A 201 31.27 -3.66 36.64
CA GLU A 201 32.46 -3.69 37.50
C GLU A 201 32.12 -3.62 39.01
N PHE A 202 32.17 -4.77 39.70
CA PHE A 202 32.24 -4.80 41.17
C PHE A 202 33.70 -5.02 41.59
N ASP A 203 34.44 -3.90 41.63
CA ASP A 203 35.68 -3.74 42.36
C ASP A 203 35.32 -3.19 43.74
N ASP A 204 35.45 -4.00 44.81
CA ASP A 204 35.36 -3.53 46.19
C ASP A 204 36.45 -4.21 47.05
N GLU A 205 37.64 -3.60 46.93
CA GLU A 205 38.55 -3.15 47.98
C GLU A 205 38.41 -3.68 49.43
N TYR A 206 39.53 -4.19 49.92
CA TYR A 206 40.04 -4.39 51.29
C TYR A 206 39.23 -3.88 52.50
N ASP A 207 39.00 -4.78 53.47
CA ASP A 207 38.79 -4.46 54.88
C ASP A 207 39.93 -5.07 55.74
N GLU A 208 40.92 -4.24 56.10
CA GLU A 208 41.76 -4.42 57.30
C GLU A 208 41.35 -3.35 58.31
N GLU A 209 40.83 -3.75 59.49
CA GLU A 209 41.38 -3.28 60.77
C GLU A 209 40.79 -4.02 61.98
N ASP A 210 41.69 -4.72 62.66
CA ASP A 210 41.85 -4.87 64.11
C ASP A 210 40.65 -4.75 65.07
N ASN A 211 40.44 -5.83 65.84
CA ASN A 211 40.35 -5.66 67.29
C ASN A 211 40.91 -6.85 68.09
N LYS A 212 41.93 -6.54 68.90
CA LYS A 212 42.45 -7.26 70.09
C LYS A 212 41.41 -8.14 70.79
N THR A 213 41.82 -9.34 71.25
CA THR A 213 41.99 -9.73 72.68
C THR A 213 42.41 -11.20 72.79
N MET A 214 43.71 -11.48 73.03
CA MET A 214 44.30 -12.18 74.20
C MET A 214 45.77 -12.53 73.94
#